data_AF-A0A090X5I5-F1
#
_entry.id   AF-A0A090X5I5-F1
#
_cell.length_a   1.000
_cell.length_b   1.000
_cell.length_c   1.000
_cell.angle_alpha   90.00
_cell.angle_beta   90.00
_cell.angle_gamma   90.00
#
_symmetry.space_group_name_H-M   'P 1'
#
loop_
_entity.id
_entity.type
_entity.pdbx_description
1 polymer ?
#
loop_
_entity_poly.entity_id
_entity_poly.type
_entity_poly.pdbx_seq_one_letter_code
_entity_poly.pdbx_strand_id
1 'polypeptide(L)' 'MGGLKYSADYAFSKNLTGIFYFDYSFSEYAISTAFPLTTIRSGFTIRYNFGN' A
#
# COMPACT_ATOMS: atom_id res chain seq x y z
N MET A 1 3.99 -14.04 10.76
CA MET A 1 3.65 -13.30 9.52
C MET A 1 4.00 -11.84 9.72
N GLY A 2 5.21 -11.45 9.35
CA GLY A 2 5.64 -10.06 9.40
C GLY A 2 5.52 -9.43 8.01
N GLY A 3 4.86 -8.27 7.93
CA GLY A 3 4.77 -7.48 6.71
C GLY A 3 5.17 -6.04 7.00
N LEU A 4 5.92 -5.44 6.09
CA LEU A 4 6.40 -4.07 6.21
C LEU A 4 5.50 -3.19 5.35
N LYS A 5 4.69 -2.35 6.01
CA LYS A 5 3.75 -1.44 5.34
C LYS A 5 4.29 -0.03 5.46
N TYR A 6 4.61 0.58 4.32
CA TYR A 6 5.06 1.95 4.22
C TYR A 6 4.04 2.74 3.42
N SER A 7 3.40 3.71 4.06
CA SER A 7 2.43 4.60 3.43
C SER A 7 2.83 6.04 3.71
N ALA A 8 2.84 6.87 2.68
CA ALA A 8 3.13 8.29 2.78
C ALA A 8 1.98 9.09 2.15
N ASP A 9 1.28 9.84 3.00
CA ASP A 9 0.20 10.72 2.59
C ASP A 9 0.72 12.16 2.48
N TYR A 10 0.57 12.76 1.31
CA TYR A 10 0.98 14.13 1.02
C TYR A 10 -0.21 14.96 0.53
N ALA A 11 -0.69 15.87 1.37
CA ALA A 11 -1.76 16.81 1.03
C ALA A 11 -1.16 18.09 0.44
N PHE A 12 -1.23 18.26 -0.87
CA PHE A 12 -0.79 19.48 -1.55
C PHE A 12 -1.75 20.65 -1.27
N SER A 13 -3.05 20.39 -1.19
CA SER A 13 -4.09 21.39 -0.94
C SER A 13 -5.39 20.69 -0.52
N LYS A 14 -6.40 21.45 -0.05
CA LYS A 14 -7.73 20.90 0.31
C LYS A 14 -8.37 20.05 -0.80
N ASN A 15 -7.97 20.27 -2.04
CA ASN A 15 -8.49 19.62 -3.24
C ASN A 15 -7.50 18.63 -3.87
N LEU A 16 -6.28 18.49 -3.36
CA LEU A 16 -5.25 17.64 -3.99
C LEU A 16 -4.47 16.88 -2.92
N THR A 17 -4.59 15.56 -2.97
CA THR A 17 -3.91 14.62 -2.07
C THR A 17 -3.17 13.60 -2.90
N GLY A 18 -1.86 13.48 -2.70
CA GLY A 18 -1.05 12.38 -3.21
C GLY A 18 -0.83 11.36 -2.11
N ILE A 19 -1.06 10.09 -2.39
CA ILE A 19 -0.89 8.98 -1.45
C ILE A 19 0.05 7.99 -2.11
N PHE A 20 1.19 7.72 -1.51
CA PHE A 20 2.10 6.66 -1.92
C PHE A 20 1.98 5.49 -0.96
N TYR A 21 1.75 4.29 -1.47
CA TYR A 21 1.67 3.07 -0.66
C TYR A 21 2.65 2.02 -1.16
N PHE A 22 3.30 1.37 -0.21
CA PHE A 22 4.24 0.29 -0.42
C PHE A 22 4.04 -0.74 0.69
N ASP A 23 3.24 -1.76 0.40
CA ASP A 23 2.94 -2.86 1.31
C ASP A 23 3.74 -4.10 0.87
N TYR A 24 4.71 -4.48 1.69
CA TYR A 24 5.50 -5.68 1.52
C TYR A 24 5.01 -6.75 2.50
N SER A 25 4.18 -7.68 2.01
CA SER A 25 3.61 -8.73 2.85
C SER A 25 4.22 -10.08 2.51
N PHE A 26 4.99 -10.63 3.46
CA PHE A 26 5.58 -11.97 3.37
C PHE A 26 4.74 -12.94 4.18
N SER A 27 3.89 -13.69 3.48
CA SER A 27 3.02 -14.70 4.11
C SER A 27 3.68 -16.07 4.04
N GLU A 28 4.65 -16.33 4.92
CA GLU A 28 5.12 -17.69 5.17
C GLU A 28 4.03 -18.42 5.96
N TYR A 29 3.26 -19.29 5.29
CA TYR A 29 2.28 -20.13 5.96
C TYR A 29 3.02 -21.28 6.64
N ALA A 30 2.87 -21.39 7.96
CA ALA A 30 3.51 -22.40 8.81
C ALA A 30 3.00 -23.84 8.60
N ILE A 31 2.36 -24.16 7.46
CA ILE A 31 1.76 -25.47 7.18
C ILE A 31 2.17 -25.93 5.77
N SER A 32 2.83 -27.09 5.70
CA SER A 32 3.61 -27.66 4.57
C SER A 32 2.84 -28.01 3.28
N THR A 33 1.79 -27.30 2.91
CA THR A 33 1.07 -27.50 1.63
C THR A 33 0.69 -26.22 0.89
N ALA A 34 0.98 -25.04 1.43
CA ALA A 34 0.65 -23.76 0.79
C ALA A 34 1.91 -23.08 0.25
N PHE A 35 1.98 -22.89 -1.06
CA PHE A 35 3.04 -22.14 -1.73
C PHE A 35 3.21 -20.76 -1.06
N PRO A 36 4.43 -20.37 -0.64
CA PRO A 36 4.65 -19.10 0.03
C PRO A 36 4.27 -17.96 -0.93
N LEU A 37 3.26 -17.17 -0.55
CA LEU A 37 2.81 -16.05 -1.37
C LEU A 37 3.47 -14.77 -0.89
N THR A 38 4.44 -14.29 -1.66
CA THR A 38 5.01 -12.95 -1.50
C THR A 38 4.14 -11.96 -2.26
N THR A 39 3.37 -11.15 -1.53
CA THR A 39 2.58 -10.08 -2.15
C THR A 39 3.30 -8.76 -1.96
N ILE A 40 3.75 -8.18 -3.07
CA ILE A 40 4.33 -6.83 -3.10
C ILE A 40 3.30 -5.92 -3.75
N ARG A 41 2.82 -4.94 -3.00
CA ARG A 41 1.85 -3.97 -3.49
C ARG A 41 2.44 -2.57 -3.37
N SER A 42 2.90 -2.05 -4.49
CA SER A 42 3.38 -0.68 -4.64
C SER A 42 2.45 0.12 -5.53
N GLY A 43 2.14 1.34 -5.16
CA GLY A 43 1.38 2.24 -6.02
C GLY A 43 1.33 3.65 -5.48
N PHE A 44 1.00 4.58 -6.38
CA PHE A 44 0.68 5.94 -6.01
C PHE A 44 -0.77 6.22 -6.40
N THR A 45 -1.47 6.96 -5.57
CA THR A 45 -2.85 7.39 -5.77
C THR A 45 -2.87 8.90 -5.70
N ILE A 46 -3.30 9.53 -6.77
CA ILE A 46 -3.54 10.98 -6.78
C ILE A 46 -5.04 11.16 -6.69
N ARG A 47 -5.46 11.87 -5.65
CA ARG A 47 -6.86 12.20 -5.39
C ARG A 47 -7.01 13.69 -5.54
N TYR A 48 -7.61 14.09 -6.66
CA TYR A 48 -8.01 15.48 -6.93
C TYR A 48 -9.52 15.59 -6.74
N ASN A 49 -9.95 16.56 -5.94
CA ASN A 49 -11.35 16.81 -5.65
C ASN A 49 -11.76 18.11 -6.34
N PHE A 50 -12.72 18.04 -7.26
CA PHE A 50 -13.27 19.22 -7.92
C PHE A 50 -14.21 19.89 -6.92
N GLY A 51 -13.73 20.92 -6.22
CA GLY A 51 -14.57 21.79 -5.41
C GLY A 51 -15.60 22.49 -6.30
N ASN A 52 -16.87 22.45 -5.88
CA ASN A 52 -18.00 23.12 -6.54
C ASN A 52 -17.82 24.64 -6.58
#